data_AF-A0A1W9N3N2-F1
#
_entry.id   AF-A0A1W9N3N2-F1
#
_cell.length_a   1.000
_cell.length_b   1.000
_cell.length_c   1.000
_cell.angle_alpha   90.00
_cell.angle_beta   90.00
_cell.angle_gamma   90.00
#
_symmetry.space_group_name_H-M   'P 1'
#
loop_
_entity.id
_entity.type
_entity.pdbx_description
1 polymer ?
#
loop_
_entity_poly.entity_id
_entity_poly.type
_entity_poly.pdbx_seq_one_letter_code
_entity_poly.pdbx_strand_id
1 'polypeptide(L)'
;MTWWQTLIVALSTLIVTKGVDFTIKIVSEGREFKKYRREKIFAEVEELKSEIGILLELSANWKAVGEKKQSYQDIFSKDHELIGKINKYPVIAGTARDALHCCKIVAQCEMDSSDDLVKYKKELHEKYKLFVEACENHINSMI
;
A
#
# COMPACT_ATOMS: atom_id res chain seq x y z
N MET A 1 -35.29 50.63 -23.97
CA MET A 1 -34.45 50.02 -22.92
C MET A 1 -33.17 50.82 -22.83
N THR A 2 -32.77 51.25 -21.64
CA THR A 2 -31.58 52.11 -21.46
C THR A 2 -30.32 51.24 -21.41
N TRP A 3 -29.23 51.65 -22.09
CA TRP A 3 -27.99 50.84 -22.15
C TRP A 3 -27.47 50.47 -20.75
N TRP A 4 -27.75 51.32 -19.76
CA TRP A 4 -27.34 51.12 -18.38
C TRP A 4 -27.94 49.86 -17.76
N GLN A 5 -29.19 49.53 -18.12
CA GLN A 5 -29.83 48.29 -17.68
C GLN A 5 -29.13 47.06 -18.26
N THR A 6 -28.76 47.09 -19.55
CA THR A 6 -28.02 45.99 -20.19
C THR A 6 -26.61 45.81 -19.60
N LEU A 7 -25.94 46.90 -19.21
CA LEU A 7 -24.60 46.86 -18.63
C LEU A 7 -24.63 46.26 -17.20
N ILE A 8 -25.63 46.62 -16.40
CA ILE A 8 -25.83 46.04 -15.05
C ILE A 8 -26.15 44.56 -15.13
N VAL A 9 -27.03 44.16 -16.06
CA VAL A 9 -27.37 42.74 -16.27
C VAL A 9 -26.11 41.96 -16.67
N ALA A 10 -25.32 42.47 -17.62
CA ALA A 10 -24.08 41.83 -18.05
C ALA A 10 -23.03 41.70 -16.92
N LEU A 11 -22.86 42.72 -16.08
CA LEU A 11 -21.97 42.65 -14.91
C LEU A 11 -22.49 41.62 -13.88
N SER A 12 -23.79 41.62 -13.62
CA SER A 12 -24.39 40.68 -12.66
C SER A 12 -24.26 39.23 -13.12
N THR A 13 -24.48 38.93 -14.40
CA THR A 13 -24.31 37.58 -14.94
C THR A 13 -22.85 37.15 -14.92
N LEU A 14 -21.90 38.05 -15.14
CA LEU A 14 -20.47 37.77 -15.06
C LEU A 14 -20.02 37.44 -13.63
N ILE A 15 -20.51 38.19 -12.64
CA ILE A 15 -20.24 37.92 -11.21
C ILE A 15 -20.85 36.58 -10.79
N VAL A 16 -22.09 36.31 -11.18
CA VAL A 16 -22.78 35.06 -10.84
C VAL A 16 -22.10 33.86 -11.48
N THR A 17 -21.77 33.93 -12.77
CA THR A 17 -21.07 32.84 -13.47
C THR A 17 -19.69 32.56 -12.85
N LYS A 18 -18.89 33.60 -12.58
CA LYS A 18 -17.59 33.43 -11.92
C LYS A 18 -17.70 32.90 -10.48
N GLY A 19 -18.72 33.33 -9.75
CA GLY A 19 -18.99 32.80 -8.40
C GLY A 19 -19.36 31.32 -8.42
N VAL A 20 -20.23 30.92 -9.35
CA VAL A 20 -20.60 29.52 -9.57
C VAL A 20 -19.39 28.69 -9.99
N ASP A 21 -18.61 29.16 -10.97
CA ASP A 21 -17.37 28.49 -11.40
C ASP A 21 -16.39 28.27 -10.24
N PHE A 22 -16.23 29.28 -9.37
CA PHE A 22 -15.35 29.19 -8.21
C PHE A 22 -15.86 28.16 -7.18
N THR A 23 -17.16 28.13 -6.92
CA THR A 23 -17.75 27.12 -6.02
C THR A 23 -17.63 25.70 -6.57
N ILE A 24 -17.85 25.51 -7.87
CA ILE A 24 -17.68 24.22 -8.56
C ILE A 24 -16.22 23.78 -8.43
N LYS A 25 -15.26 24.70 -8.65
CA LYS A 25 -13.83 24.40 -8.55
C LYS A 25 -13.41 23.97 -7.14
N ILE A 26 -13.88 24.65 -6.09
CA ILE A 26 -13.59 24.25 -4.70
C ILE A 26 -14.16 22.86 -4.40
N VAL A 27 -15.38 22.59 -4.84
CA VAL A 27 -16.03 21.29 -4.62
C VAL A 27 -15.35 20.18 -5.43
N SER A 28 -14.90 20.45 -6.66
CA SER A 28 -14.16 19.49 -7.48
C SER A 28 -12.78 19.21 -6.90
N GLU A 29 -12.04 20.23 -6.47
CA GLU A 29 -10.72 20.08 -5.83
C GLU A 29 -10.80 19.20 -4.57
N GLY A 30 -11.83 19.39 -3.73
CA GLY A 30 -12.05 18.55 -2.56
C GLY A 30 -12.33 17.08 -2.89
N ARG A 31 -13.02 16.79 -4.00
CA ARG A 31 -13.28 15.43 -4.49
C ARG A 31 -12.02 14.81 -5.10
N GLU A 32 -11.29 15.57 -5.91
CA GLU A 32 -10.03 15.16 -6.52
C GLU A 32 -8.97 14.84 -5.46
N PHE A 33 -8.86 15.68 -4.42
CA PHE A 33 -7.92 15.43 -3.33
C PHE A 33 -8.24 14.15 -2.55
N LYS A 34 -9.53 13.87 -2.30
CA LYS A 34 -9.95 12.60 -1.69
C LYS A 34 -9.69 11.39 -2.59
N LYS A 35 -9.84 11.54 -3.91
CA LYS A 35 -9.53 10.48 -4.88
C LYS A 35 -8.02 10.21 -4.92
N TYR A 36 -7.22 11.26 -5.05
CA TYR A 36 -5.76 11.19 -5.05
C TYR A 36 -5.21 10.55 -3.77
N ARG A 37 -5.74 10.92 -2.60
CA ARG A 37 -5.34 10.31 -1.33
C ARG A 37 -5.63 8.81 -1.28
N ARG A 38 -6.76 8.38 -1.83
CA ARG A 38 -7.12 6.95 -1.92
C ARG A 38 -6.21 6.20 -2.89
N GLU A 39 -5.98 6.73 -4.08
CA GLU A 39 -5.05 6.16 -5.07
C GLU A 39 -3.64 6.03 -4.50
N LYS A 40 -3.17 7.03 -3.74
CA LYS A 40 -1.87 6.97 -3.08
C LYS A 40 -1.80 5.86 -2.02
N ILE A 41 -2.82 5.74 -1.16
CA ILE A 41 -2.85 4.67 -0.15
C ILE A 41 -2.91 3.30 -0.81
N PHE A 42 -3.69 3.15 -1.89
CA PHE A 42 -3.76 1.93 -2.68
C PHE A 42 -2.38 1.53 -3.22
N ALA A 43 -1.68 2.46 -3.87
CA ALA A 43 -0.33 2.23 -4.38
C ALA A 43 0.67 1.85 -3.27
N GLU A 44 0.61 2.52 -2.12
CA GLU A 44 1.49 2.23 -0.97
C GLU A 44 1.22 0.84 -0.37
N VAL A 45 -0.05 0.41 -0.28
CA VAL A 45 -0.41 -0.93 0.21
C VAL A 45 0.00 -2.01 -0.79
N GLU A 46 -0.16 -1.75 -2.08
CA GLU A 46 0.24 -2.69 -3.14
C GLU A 46 1.76 -2.83 -3.25
N GLU A 47 2.50 -1.74 -3.08
CA GLU A 47 3.96 -1.77 -2.92
C GLU A 47 4.37 -2.65 -1.73
N LEU A 48 3.70 -2.50 -0.58
CA LEU A 48 3.98 -3.31 0.62
C LEU A 48 3.67 -4.80 0.40
N LYS A 49 2.59 -5.11 -0.33
CA LYS A 49 2.26 -6.47 -0.76
C LYS A 49 3.35 -7.05 -1.66
N SER A 50 3.88 -6.26 -2.59
CA SER A 50 4.98 -6.64 -3.48
C SER A 50 6.27 -6.92 -2.71
N GLU A 51 6.67 -6.04 -1.78
CA GLU A 51 7.90 -6.21 -0.98
C GLU A 51 7.88 -7.49 -0.13
N ILE A 52 6.76 -7.77 0.54
CA ILE A 52 6.60 -9.03 1.31
C ILE A 52 6.44 -10.23 0.36
N GLY A 53 5.83 -10.06 -0.81
CA GLY A 53 5.74 -11.07 -1.85
C GLY A 53 7.11 -11.52 -2.37
N ILE A 54 8.05 -10.59 -2.56
CA ILE A 54 9.43 -10.92 -2.95
C ILE A 54 10.10 -11.82 -1.89
N LEU A 55 9.89 -11.55 -0.60
CA LEU A 55 10.41 -12.39 0.48
C LEU A 55 9.80 -13.80 0.48
N LEU A 56 8.51 -13.90 0.18
CA LEU A 56 7.83 -15.18 -0.01
C LEU A 56 8.42 -15.95 -1.19
N GLU A 57 8.63 -15.29 -2.33
CA GLU A 57 9.22 -15.92 -3.51
C GLU A 57 10.64 -16.40 -3.23
N LEU A 58 11.43 -15.61 -2.49
CA LEU A 58 12.80 -15.96 -2.14
C LEU A 58 12.86 -17.21 -1.25
N SER A 59 11.94 -17.30 -0.29
CA SER A 59 11.78 -18.47 0.59
C SER A 59 11.16 -19.69 -0.11
N ALA A 60 10.32 -19.49 -1.13
CA ALA A 60 9.79 -20.56 -1.96
C ALA A 60 10.78 -21.05 -3.05
N ASN A 61 11.80 -20.26 -3.39
CA ASN A 61 12.66 -20.51 -4.54
C ASN A 61 13.46 -21.82 -4.42
N TRP A 62 13.77 -22.45 -5.54
CA TRP A 62 14.42 -23.78 -5.63
C TRP A 62 15.96 -23.70 -5.59
N LYS A 63 16.51 -22.49 -5.51
CA LYS A 63 17.96 -22.24 -5.51
C LYS A 63 18.61 -22.71 -4.20
N ALA A 64 19.89 -23.08 -4.29
CA ALA A 64 20.67 -23.46 -3.11
C ALA A 64 20.86 -22.26 -2.16
N VAL A 65 20.89 -22.54 -0.85
CA VAL A 65 20.96 -21.54 0.23
C VAL A 65 22.15 -20.59 0.08
N GLY A 66 23.28 -21.09 -0.44
CA GLY A 66 24.48 -20.28 -0.72
C GLY A 66 24.23 -19.13 -1.70
N GLU A 67 23.31 -19.29 -2.66
CA GLU A 67 22.96 -18.23 -3.62
C GLU A 67 21.93 -17.25 -3.06
N LYS A 68 21.08 -17.69 -2.12
CA LYS A 68 20.02 -16.87 -1.52
C LYS A 68 20.51 -16.02 -0.33
N LYS A 69 21.58 -16.46 0.32
CA LYS A 69 22.10 -15.84 1.56
C LYS A 69 22.32 -14.34 1.43
N GLN A 70 22.94 -13.91 0.33
CA GLN A 70 23.20 -12.49 0.08
C GLN A 70 21.88 -11.72 -0.08
N SER A 71 20.91 -12.26 -0.82
CA SER A 71 19.62 -11.63 -1.02
C SER A 71 18.79 -11.52 0.26
N TYR A 72 18.83 -12.54 1.13
CA TYR A 72 18.21 -12.44 2.46
C TYR A 72 18.85 -11.33 3.30
N GLN A 73 20.18 -11.24 3.32
CA GLN A 73 20.90 -10.20 4.06
C GLN A 73 20.57 -8.80 3.54
N ASP A 74 20.55 -8.61 2.23
CA ASP A 74 20.24 -7.32 1.61
C ASP A 74 18.82 -6.87 1.95
N ILE A 75 17.84 -7.79 1.94
CA ILE A 75 16.44 -7.45 2.27
C ILE A 75 16.28 -7.21 3.78
N PHE A 76 16.86 -8.05 4.64
CA PHE A 76 16.79 -7.87 6.09
C PHE A 76 17.60 -6.67 6.59
N SER A 77 18.57 -6.17 5.83
CA SER A 77 19.26 -4.91 6.18
C SER A 77 18.30 -3.70 6.18
N LYS A 78 17.27 -3.74 5.33
CA LYS A 78 16.24 -2.70 5.19
C LYS A 78 14.97 -2.99 6.00
N ASP A 79 15.03 -3.97 6.90
CA ASP A 79 13.89 -4.41 7.70
C ASP A 79 13.26 -3.28 8.52
N HIS A 80 14.08 -2.35 9.00
CA HIS A 80 13.63 -1.17 9.74
C HIS A 80 12.75 -0.23 8.90
N GLU A 81 13.07 -0.04 7.61
CA GLU A 81 12.26 0.76 6.68
C GLU A 81 10.93 0.07 6.42
N LEU A 82 10.97 -1.25 6.20
CA LEU A 82 9.79 -2.07 5.92
C LEU A 82 8.84 -2.10 7.13
N ILE A 83 9.38 -2.26 8.35
CA ILE A 83 8.62 -2.12 9.60
C ILE A 83 8.01 -0.72 9.73
N GLY A 84 8.74 0.33 9.35
CA GLY A 84 8.23 1.70 9.31
C GLY A 84 7.02 1.85 8.39
N LYS A 85 7.10 1.30 7.16
CA LYS A 85 5.98 1.29 6.19
C LYS A 85 4.79 0.49 6.74
N ILE A 86 5.03 -0.67 7.34
CA ILE A 86 3.99 -1.52 7.96
C ILE A 86 3.24 -0.77 9.07
N ASN A 87 3.97 -0.07 9.95
CA ASN A 87 3.37 0.63 11.10
C ASN A 87 2.43 1.76 10.71
N LYS A 88 2.56 2.29 9.49
CA LYS A 88 1.67 3.31 8.93
C LYS A 88 0.22 2.81 8.79
N TYR A 89 0.01 1.50 8.67
CA TYR A 89 -1.31 0.87 8.51
C TYR A 89 -1.58 -0.14 9.63
N PRO A 90 -2.09 0.30 10.80
CA PRO A 90 -2.28 -0.55 11.98
C PRO A 90 -3.15 -1.79 11.72
N VAL A 91 -4.12 -1.67 10.81
CA VAL A 91 -5.06 -2.75 10.43
C VAL A 91 -4.34 -3.93 9.76
N ILE A 92 -3.29 -3.63 8.98
CA ILE A 92 -2.50 -4.63 8.24
C ILE A 92 -1.23 -5.00 9.04
N ALA A 93 -0.81 -4.15 9.97
CA ALA A 93 0.48 -4.24 10.62
C ALA A 93 0.73 -5.55 11.36
N GLY A 94 -0.29 -6.08 12.04
CA GLY A 94 -0.18 -7.37 12.74
C GLY A 94 0.14 -8.51 11.79
N THR A 95 -0.68 -8.69 10.75
CA THR A 95 -0.51 -9.77 9.77
C THR A 95 0.76 -9.62 8.93
N ALA A 96 1.15 -8.39 8.61
CA ALA A 96 2.39 -8.12 7.87
C ALA A 96 3.64 -8.49 8.68
N ARG A 97 3.68 -8.15 9.98
CA ARG A 97 4.79 -8.53 10.85
C ARG A 97 4.87 -10.04 11.06
N ASP A 98 3.73 -10.71 11.21
CA ASP A 98 3.67 -12.18 11.30
C ASP A 98 4.28 -12.84 10.06
N ALA A 99 3.89 -12.38 8.86
CA ALA A 99 4.43 -12.89 7.60
C ALA A 99 5.93 -12.63 7.48
N LEU A 100 6.38 -11.40 7.77
CA LEU A 100 7.80 -11.03 7.77
C LEU A 100 8.63 -11.85 8.75
N HIS A 101 8.10 -12.08 9.96
CA HIS A 101 8.74 -12.92 10.97
C HIS A 101 8.87 -14.38 10.50
N CYS A 102 7.82 -14.93 9.88
CA CYS A 102 7.89 -16.27 9.29
C CYS A 102 8.92 -16.36 8.17
N CYS A 103 9.06 -15.32 7.33
CA CYS A 103 10.11 -15.26 6.31
C CYS A 103 11.52 -15.37 6.93
N LYS A 104 11.75 -14.71 8.07
CA LYS A 104 13.03 -14.79 8.80
C LYS A 104 13.29 -16.18 9.37
N ILE A 105 12.27 -16.79 9.97
CA ILE A 105 12.38 -18.17 10.48
C ILE A 105 12.73 -19.11 9.33
N VAL A 106 12.03 -19.03 8.20
CA VAL A 106 12.31 -19.88 7.04
C VAL A 106 13.73 -19.65 6.52
N ALA A 107 14.17 -18.40 6.40
CA ALA A 107 15.54 -18.07 5.98
C ALA A 107 16.59 -18.69 6.92
N GLN A 108 16.35 -18.63 8.23
CA GLN A 108 17.24 -19.22 9.23
C GLN A 108 17.23 -20.75 9.18
N CYS A 109 16.05 -21.38 9.05
CA CYS A 109 15.94 -22.82 8.87
C CYS A 109 16.62 -23.31 7.58
N GLU A 110 16.57 -22.53 6.49
CA GLU A 110 17.32 -22.81 5.26
C GLU A 110 18.84 -22.77 5.53
N MET A 111 19.33 -21.77 6.29
CA MET A 111 20.74 -21.66 6.65
C MET A 111 21.23 -22.81 7.54
N ASP A 112 20.43 -23.18 8.53
CA ASP A 112 20.79 -24.20 9.52
C ASP A 112 20.49 -25.63 9.05
N SER A 113 19.98 -25.79 7.82
CA SER A 113 19.57 -27.09 7.24
C SER A 113 18.63 -27.89 8.16
N SER A 114 17.64 -27.21 8.73
CA SER A 114 16.71 -27.82 9.68
C SER A 114 15.63 -28.66 8.97
N ASP A 115 15.31 -29.82 9.55
CA ASP A 115 14.23 -30.72 9.09
C ASP A 115 12.83 -30.07 9.16
N ASP A 116 12.67 -29.03 10.00
CA ASP A 116 11.40 -28.32 10.17
C ASP A 116 11.08 -27.34 9.03
N LEU A 117 11.96 -27.21 8.03
CA LEU A 117 11.80 -26.27 6.92
C LEU A 117 10.43 -26.39 6.22
N VAL A 118 9.99 -27.62 5.97
CA VAL A 118 8.71 -27.89 5.27
C VAL A 118 7.52 -27.38 6.10
N LYS A 119 7.60 -27.49 7.42
CA LYS A 119 6.56 -27.00 8.33
C LYS A 119 6.50 -25.48 8.31
N TYR A 120 7.64 -24.81 8.45
CA TYR A 120 7.69 -23.35 8.46
C TYR A 120 7.35 -22.73 7.10
N LYS A 121 7.65 -23.40 5.97
CA LYS A 121 7.19 -22.96 4.64
C LYS A 121 5.67 -23.01 4.51
N LYS A 122 5.01 -24.03 5.07
CA LYS A 122 3.54 -24.11 5.10
C LYS A 122 2.94 -22.99 5.97
N GLU A 123 3.49 -22.81 7.16
CA GLU A 123 3.06 -21.75 8.09
C GLU A 123 3.24 -20.36 7.47
N LEU A 124 4.35 -20.12 6.78
CA LEU A 124 4.60 -18.89 6.04
C LEU A 124 3.53 -18.64 4.97
N HIS A 125 3.15 -19.65 4.19
CA HIS A 125 2.09 -19.50 3.20
C HIS A 125 0.73 -19.16 3.82
N GLU A 126 0.38 -19.77 4.95
CA GLU A 126 -0.86 -19.47 5.67
C GLU A 126 -0.86 -18.03 6.19
N LYS A 127 0.24 -17.61 6.84
CA LYS A 127 0.39 -16.25 7.36
C LYS A 127 0.42 -15.19 6.25
N TYR A 128 1.08 -15.48 5.13
CA TYR A 128 1.09 -14.60 3.97
C TYR A 128 -0.30 -14.44 3.35
N LYS A 129 -1.08 -15.53 3.26
CA LYS A 129 -2.46 -15.46 2.78
C LYS A 129 -3.32 -14.54 3.66
N LEU A 130 -3.22 -14.67 4.98
CA LEU A 130 -3.91 -13.78 5.92
C LEU A 130 -3.50 -12.31 5.75
N PHE A 131 -2.22 -12.06 5.48
CA PHE A 131 -1.73 -10.72 5.17
C PHE A 131 -2.33 -10.16 3.86
N VAL A 132 -2.37 -10.96 2.79
CA VAL A 132 -2.99 -10.55 1.53
C VAL A 132 -4.49 -10.25 1.71
N GLU A 133 -5.21 -11.10 2.43
CA GLU A 133 -6.62 -10.87 2.76
C GLU A 133 -6.81 -9.59 3.58
N ALA A 134 -5.93 -9.31 4.55
CA ALA A 134 -5.96 -8.07 5.33
C ALA A 134 -5.73 -6.82 4.45
N CYS A 135 -4.80 -6.89 3.50
CA CYS A 135 -4.58 -5.83 2.52
C CYS A 135 -5.80 -5.60 1.63
N GLU A 136 -6.40 -6.67 1.10
CA GLU A 136 -7.58 -6.59 0.24
C GLU A 136 -8.80 -6.05 1.00
N ASN A 137 -9.00 -6.47 2.24
CA ASN A 137 -10.05 -5.93 3.11
C ASN A 137 -9.84 -4.44 3.40
N HIS A 138 -8.59 -4.02 3.63
CA HIS A 138 -8.28 -2.61 3.85
C HIS A 138 -8.56 -1.76 2.61
N ILE A 139 -8.15 -2.25 1.44
CA ILE A 139 -8.43 -1.61 0.15
C ILE A 139 -9.94 -1.51 -0.09
N ASN A 140 -10.67 -2.61 0.08
CA ASN A 140 -12.12 -2.67 -0.14
C ASN A 140 -12.88 -1.74 0.82
N SER A 141 -12.38 -1.54 2.04
CA SER A 141 -12.98 -0.59 3.00
C SER A 141 -12.84 0.88 2.58
N MET A 142 -11.97 1.20 1.61
CA MET A 142 -11.74 2.56 1.11
C MET A 142 -12.49 2.87 -0.20
N ILE A 143 -13.02 1.84 -0.87
CA ILE A 143 -13.83 1.94 -2.09
C ILE A 143 -15.23 2.42 -1.70
#